data_AF-A0A1W1DDF1-F1
#
_entry.id   AF-A0A1W1DDF1-F1
#
_cell.length_a   1.000
_cell.length_b   1.000
_cell.length_c   1.000
_cell.angle_alpha   90.00
_cell.angle_beta   90.00
_cell.angle_gamma   90.00
#
_symmetry.space_group_name_H-M   'P 1'
#
loop_
_entity.id
_entity.type
_entity.pdbx_description
1 polymer ?
#
loop_
_entity_poly.entity_id
_entity_poly.type
_entity_poly.pdbx_seq_one_letter_code
_entity_poly.pdbx_strand_id
1 'polypeptide(L)'
;MSDIDTPQEMFETNCSTNSEPFALQNLGSYMEPEFSENCIVIIDPGMQIHNRAYAIVRYDNDMYFRQYLVRGNKKFLVPLNTQHDEIELAGEFEVVGCVVQQKQRKQKPLHYYHLNRTTGEMDFTISGKTKNKEE
;
A
#
# COMPACT_ATOMS: atom_id res chain seq x y z
N MET A 1 23.42 -3.39 -26.24
CA MET A 1 22.80 -2.14 -25.75
C MET A 1 21.86 -1.70 -26.85
N SER A 2 20.56 -1.91 -26.64
CA SER A 2 19.51 -1.44 -27.53
C SER A 2 18.74 -0.41 -26.73
N ASP A 3 18.95 0.86 -27.08
CA ASP A 3 18.27 2.00 -26.48
C ASP A 3 16.78 1.90 -26.79
N ILE A 4 15.96 1.83 -25.74
CA ILE A 4 14.50 1.83 -25.84
C ILE A 4 14.08 3.31 -25.81
N ASP A 5 13.71 3.84 -26.98
CA ASP A 5 13.54 5.28 -27.22
C ASP A 5 12.07 5.66 -27.51
N THR A 6 11.11 5.00 -26.84
CA THR A 6 9.73 5.50 -26.79
C THR A 6 9.08 5.38 -25.40
N PRO A 7 8.39 6.43 -24.91
CA PRO A 7 7.62 6.39 -23.67
C PRO A 7 6.50 5.33 -23.65
N GLN A 8 6.03 4.92 -24.83
CA GLN A 8 4.99 3.90 -25.00
C GLN A 8 5.53 2.49 -24.71
N GLU A 9 6.75 2.15 -25.15
CA GLU A 9 7.35 0.83 -24.88
C GLU A 9 7.75 0.65 -23.40
N MET A 10 8.11 1.75 -22.70
CA MET A 10 8.27 1.74 -21.23
C MET A 10 6.95 1.50 -20.48
N PHE A 11 5.83 1.90 -21.07
CA PHE A 11 4.50 1.68 -20.49
C PHE A 11 4.01 0.25 -20.72
N GLU A 12 4.33 -0.34 -21.88
CA GLU A 12 3.93 -1.69 -22.27
C GLU A 12 4.70 -2.79 -21.51
N THR A 13 5.94 -2.54 -21.08
CA THR A 13 6.70 -3.50 -20.26
C THR A 13 6.15 -3.68 -18.85
N ASN A 14 5.31 -2.76 -18.36
CA ASN A 14 4.63 -2.88 -17.06
C ASN A 14 3.25 -3.56 -17.16
N CYS A 15 2.75 -3.85 -18.37
CA CYS A 15 1.43 -4.45 -18.61
C CYS A 15 1.47 -5.97 -18.84
N SER A 16 2.60 -6.63 -18.62
CA SER A 16 2.74 -8.07 -18.88
C SER A 16 3.08 -8.81 -17.58
N THR A 17 2.03 -9.36 -16.97
CA THR A 17 1.98 -10.46 -15.97
C THR A 17 1.64 -10.04 -14.53
N ASN A 18 0.34 -10.07 -14.19
CA ASN A 18 -0.22 -10.24 -12.83
C ASN A 18 -0.18 -9.09 -11.80
N SER A 19 -0.19 -7.82 -12.21
CA SER A 19 -0.15 -6.68 -11.27
C SER A 19 -1.38 -5.76 -11.30
N GLU A 20 -2.57 -6.29 -11.63
CA GLU A 20 -3.79 -5.49 -11.54
C GLU A 20 -4.16 -5.23 -10.06
N PRO A 21 -4.51 -3.97 -9.70
CA PRO A 21 -4.99 -3.68 -8.37
C PRO A 21 -6.28 -4.44 -8.04
N PHE A 22 -6.39 -4.93 -6.81
CA PHE A 22 -7.55 -5.66 -6.33
C PHE A 22 -8.06 -5.10 -4.99
N ALA A 23 -9.29 -5.45 -4.63
CA ALA A 23 -9.93 -4.96 -3.44
C ALA A 23 -10.00 -6.05 -2.35
N LEU A 24 -9.74 -5.68 -1.10
CA LEU A 24 -10.02 -6.51 0.08
C LEU A 24 -10.89 -5.73 1.07
N GLN A 25 -11.65 -6.46 1.89
CA GLN A 25 -12.37 -5.89 3.03
C GLN A 25 -11.51 -6.02 4.29
N ASN A 26 -11.32 -4.92 5.01
CA ASN A 26 -10.67 -4.92 6.31
C ASN A 26 -11.59 -5.55 7.37
N LEU A 27 -11.06 -6.47 8.16
CA LEU A 27 -11.78 -7.18 9.23
C LEU A 27 -11.07 -6.96 10.56
N GLY A 28 -11.84 -6.79 11.64
CA GLY A 28 -11.31 -6.46 12.95
C GLY A 28 -10.72 -5.05 13.05
N SER A 29 -10.02 -4.79 14.16
CA SER A 29 -9.65 -3.42 14.60
C SER A 29 -8.16 -3.12 14.57
N TYR A 30 -7.32 -4.01 14.01
CA TYR A 30 -5.85 -3.83 14.03
C TYR A 30 -5.36 -2.57 13.32
N MET A 31 -6.09 -2.10 12.32
CA MET A 31 -5.70 -0.96 11.49
C MET A 31 -6.52 0.31 11.78
N GLU A 32 -7.26 0.31 12.88
CA GLU A 32 -7.92 1.52 13.39
C GLU A 32 -6.91 2.51 13.98
N PRO A 33 -7.16 3.83 13.92
CA PRO A 33 -8.39 4.48 13.46
C PRO A 33 -8.44 4.78 11.95
N GLU A 34 -7.32 4.68 11.23
CA GLU A 34 -7.26 5.08 9.81
C GLU A 34 -8.15 4.16 8.96
N PHE A 35 -8.06 2.84 9.18
CA PHE A 35 -8.84 1.83 8.46
C PHE A 35 -9.84 1.19 9.43
N SER A 36 -11.09 1.66 9.40
CA SER A 36 -12.16 1.08 10.20
C SER A 36 -12.44 -0.37 9.80
N GLU A 37 -13.03 -1.14 10.71
CA GLU A 37 -13.63 -2.42 10.34
C GLU A 37 -14.61 -2.24 9.16
N ASN A 38 -14.63 -3.23 8.25
CA ASN A 38 -15.45 -3.27 7.04
C ASN A 38 -15.13 -2.21 5.98
N CYS A 39 -14.05 -1.42 6.12
CA CYS A 39 -13.61 -0.58 5.01
C CYS A 39 -13.08 -1.44 3.85
N ILE A 40 -13.32 -1.02 2.62
CA ILE A 40 -12.69 -1.63 1.45
C ILE A 40 -11.34 -0.94 1.21
N VAL A 41 -10.28 -1.70 1.07
CA VAL A 41 -8.95 -1.22 0.68
C VAL A 41 -8.64 -1.68 -0.74
N ILE A 42 -7.98 -0.82 -1.51
CA ILE A 42 -7.45 -1.16 -2.83
C ILE A 42 -5.96 -1.41 -2.69
N ILE A 43 -5.52 -2.58 -3.12
CA ILE A 43 -4.14 -3.05 -3.04
C ILE A 43 -3.57 -3.03 -4.45
N ASP A 44 -2.41 -2.42 -4.60
CA ASP A 44 -1.64 -2.40 -5.83
C ASP A 44 -0.40 -3.30 -5.67
N PRO A 45 -0.33 -4.45 -6.37
CA PRO A 45 0.85 -5.32 -6.36
C PRO A 45 2.09 -4.70 -7.00
N GLY A 46 1.91 -3.75 -7.92
CA GLY A 46 3.00 -3.05 -8.62
C GLY A 46 3.66 -1.97 -7.76
N MET A 47 3.02 -1.56 -6.66
CA MET A 47 3.57 -0.57 -5.74
C MET A 47 4.67 -1.18 -4.87
N GLN A 48 5.91 -0.69 -5.05
CA GLN A 48 7.07 -1.15 -4.27
C GLN A 48 6.89 -0.82 -2.78
N ILE A 49 7.22 -1.79 -1.92
CA ILE A 49 7.19 -1.59 -0.48
C ILE A 49 8.22 -0.55 -0.05
N HIS A 50 7.79 0.38 0.81
CA HIS A 50 8.67 1.38 1.40
C HIS A 50 8.35 1.58 2.88
N ASN A 51 9.26 2.25 3.61
CA ASN A 51 9.04 2.53 5.02
C ASN A 51 7.74 3.33 5.23
N ARG A 52 6.96 2.95 6.24
CA ARG A 52 5.63 3.50 6.60
C ARG A 52 4.48 3.14 5.67
N ALA A 53 4.71 2.38 4.59
CA ALA A 53 3.65 1.93 3.70
C ALA A 53 2.63 1.06 4.45
N TYR A 54 1.36 1.17 4.07
CA TYR A 54 0.34 0.20 4.43
C TYR A 54 0.37 -0.94 3.41
N ALA A 55 0.48 -2.18 3.86
CA ALA A 55 0.71 -3.30 2.95
C ALA A 55 0.02 -4.58 3.40
N ILE A 56 -0.23 -5.44 2.42
CA ILE A 56 -0.57 -6.84 2.63
C ILE A 56 0.72 -7.64 2.52
N VAL A 57 1.09 -8.34 3.58
CA VAL A 57 2.32 -9.13 3.65
C VAL A 57 1.99 -10.55 4.07
N ARG A 58 2.54 -11.53 3.36
CA ARG A 58 2.54 -12.92 3.82
C ARG A 58 3.80 -13.19 4.62
N TYR A 59 3.63 -13.73 5.82
CA TYR A 59 4.71 -14.06 6.72
C TYR A 59 4.27 -15.23 7.61
N ASP A 60 5.14 -16.21 7.79
CA ASP A 60 4.86 -17.41 8.62
C ASP A 60 3.53 -18.11 8.28
N ASN A 61 3.26 -18.31 6.98
CA ASN A 61 2.03 -18.89 6.43
C ASN A 61 0.73 -18.09 6.65
N ASP A 62 0.80 -16.92 7.28
CA ASP A 62 -0.33 -16.02 7.49
C ASP A 62 -0.28 -14.79 6.58
N MET A 63 -1.42 -14.10 6.45
CA MET A 63 -1.55 -12.86 5.70
C MET A 63 -1.90 -11.70 6.63
N TYR A 64 -1.10 -10.64 6.59
CA TYR A 64 -1.20 -9.50 7.48
C TYR A 64 -1.49 -8.22 6.71
N PHE A 65 -2.53 -7.50 7.13
CA PHE A 65 -2.71 -6.10 6.78
C PHE A 65 -2.15 -5.21 7.90
N ARG A 66 -0.98 -4.60 7.67
CA ARG A 66 -0.25 -3.82 8.67
C ARG A 66 0.49 -2.64 8.04
N GLN A 67 0.97 -1.73 8.88
CA GLN A 67 1.99 -0.77 8.47
C GLN A 67 3.37 -1.43 8.47
N TYR A 68 4.09 -1.34 7.36
CA TYR A 68 5.47 -1.76 7.27
C TYR A 68 6.41 -0.68 7.81
N LEU A 69 7.21 -0.99 8.81
CA LEU A 69 8.21 -0.08 9.38
C LEU A 69 9.61 -0.68 9.35
N VAL A 70 10.58 0.18 9.06
CA VAL A 70 12.01 -0.14 9.14
C VAL A 70 12.60 0.66 10.31
N ARG A 71 13.18 -0.03 11.29
CA ARG A 71 13.88 0.56 12.44
C ARG A 71 15.31 0.03 12.47
N GLY A 72 16.26 0.83 12.00
CA GLY A 72 17.62 0.38 11.75
C GLY A 72 17.63 -0.70 10.67
N ASN A 73 18.17 -1.89 11.00
CA ASN A 73 18.23 -3.03 10.08
C ASN A 73 17.05 -3.99 10.21
N LYS A 74 16.12 -3.73 11.14
CA LYS A 74 14.97 -4.58 11.42
C LYS A 74 13.73 -4.06 10.73
N LYS A 75 12.86 -4.99 10.32
CA LYS A 75 11.59 -4.73 9.62
C LYS A 75 10.45 -5.22 10.49
N PHE A 76 9.36 -4.48 10.51
CA PHE A 76 8.21 -4.75 11.38
C PHE A 76 6.91 -4.59 10.62
N LEU A 77 5.93 -5.41 10.98
CA LEU A 77 4.52 -5.21 10.67
C LEU A 77 3.83 -4.67 11.92
N VAL A 78 3.41 -3.41 11.86
CA VAL A 78 2.90 -2.67 13.01
C VAL A 78 1.40 -2.38 12.82
N PRO A 79 0.55 -2.77 13.78
CA PRO A 79 -0.86 -2.36 13.77
C PRO A 79 -0.97 -0.85 14.07
N LEU A 80 -1.98 -0.19 13.53
CA LEU A 80 -2.26 1.21 13.90
C LEU A 80 -2.96 1.30 15.25
N ASN A 81 -3.71 0.27 15.61
CA ASN A 81 -4.33 0.16 16.91
C ASN A 81 -3.29 -0.36 17.92
N THR A 82 -2.94 0.51 18.87
CA THR A 82 -1.88 0.29 19.86
C THR A 82 -2.22 -0.77 20.93
N GLN A 83 -3.44 -1.32 20.90
CA GLN A 83 -3.82 -2.44 21.77
C GLN A 83 -3.29 -3.79 21.28
N HIS A 84 -2.73 -3.84 20.07
CA HIS A 84 -2.22 -5.05 19.46
C HIS A 84 -0.69 -4.97 19.30
N ASP A 85 -0.03 -6.12 19.37
CA ASP A 85 1.41 -6.20 19.28
C ASP A 85 1.93 -6.07 17.84
N GLU A 86 3.14 -5.55 17.71
CA GLU A 86 3.88 -5.54 16.46
C GLU A 86 4.59 -6.88 16.20
N ILE A 87 4.80 -7.18 14.93
CA ILE A 87 5.48 -8.41 14.49
C ILE A 87 6.82 -8.02 13.86
N GLU A 88 7.93 -8.54 14.39
CA GLU A 88 9.24 -8.43 13.73
C GLU A 88 9.31 -9.43 12.57
N LEU A 89 9.61 -8.94 11.37
CA LEU A 89 9.85 -9.76 10.18
C LEU A 89 11.30 -10.27 10.20
N ALA A 90 11.55 -11.28 11.04
CA ALA A 90 12.87 -11.88 11.19
C ALA A 90 13.21 -12.92 10.10
N GLY A 91 12.20 -13.47 9.42
CA GLY A 91 12.34 -14.44 8.33
C GLY A 91 12.03 -13.86 6.94
N GLU A 92 11.94 -14.76 5.96
CA GLU A 92 11.46 -14.41 4.61
C GLU A 92 9.98 -14.03 4.66
N PHE A 93 9.61 -13.03 3.86
CA PHE A 93 8.25 -12.56 3.72
C PHE A 93 7.98 -12.15 2.28
N GLU A 94 6.71 -12.23 1.87
CA GLU A 94 6.26 -11.83 0.54
C GLU A 94 5.37 -10.60 0.69
N VAL A 95 5.66 -9.53 -0.06
CA VAL A 95 4.76 -8.39 -0.17
C VAL A 95 3.75 -8.70 -1.27
N VAL A 96 2.48 -8.81 -0.90
CA VAL A 96 1.38 -9.03 -1.85
C VAL A 96 1.02 -7.73 -2.57
N GLY A 97 1.15 -6.59 -1.88
CA GLY A 97 0.99 -5.27 -2.47
C GLY A 97 0.79 -4.18 -1.42
N CYS A 98 0.87 -2.93 -1.86
CA CYS A 98 0.64 -1.77 -0.99
C CYS A 98 -0.79 -1.25 -1.11
N VAL A 99 -1.35 -0.78 0.00
CA VAL A 99 -2.68 -0.17 0.02
C VAL A 99 -2.60 1.24 -0.55
N VAL A 100 -3.23 1.45 -1.70
CA VAL A 100 -3.21 2.73 -2.41
C VAL A 100 -4.43 3.60 -2.10
N GLN A 101 -5.55 2.97 -1.73
CA GLN A 101 -6.81 3.66 -1.44
C GLN A 101 -7.62 2.93 -0.38
N GLN A 102 -8.51 3.66 0.29
CA GLN A 102 -9.57 3.08 1.10
C GLN A 102 -10.94 3.72 0.82
N LYS A 103 -12.00 2.95 1.09
CA LYS A 103 -13.38 3.37 0.98
C LYS A 103 -14.21 2.79 2.12
N GLN A 104 -14.69 3.68 2.99
CA GLN A 104 -15.75 3.35 3.94
C GLN A 104 -17.14 3.63 3.34
N ARG A 105 -18.16 2.93 3.82
CA ARG A 105 -19.56 3.12 3.37
C ARG A 105 -19.98 4.58 3.57
N LYS A 106 -20.59 5.20 2.56
CA LYS A 106 -21.06 6.61 2.55
C LYS A 106 -19.98 7.72 2.65
N GLN A 107 -18.67 7.40 2.64
CA GLN A 107 -17.63 8.35 3.10
C GLN A 107 -16.60 8.91 2.10
N LYS A 108 -16.81 9.17 0.80
CA LYS A 108 -15.68 9.46 -0.15
C LYS A 108 -14.50 8.44 -0.10
N PRO A 109 -13.70 8.29 -1.17
CA PRO A 109 -12.47 7.51 -1.11
C PRO A 109 -11.32 8.37 -0.58
N LEU A 110 -10.43 7.74 0.18
CA LEU A 110 -9.15 8.32 0.56
C LEU A 110 -8.03 7.63 -0.23
N HIS A 111 -7.05 8.42 -0.65
CA HIS A 111 -5.90 8.01 -1.45
C HIS A 111 -4.63 8.26 -0.64
N TYR A 112 -3.68 7.32 -0.72
CA TYR A 112 -2.43 7.39 0.05
C TYR A 112 -1.22 7.77 -0.79
N TYR A 113 -1.32 7.66 -2.12
CA TYR A 113 -0.26 8.00 -3.05
C TYR A 113 -0.75 9.07 -4.02
N HIS A 114 0.08 10.08 -4.24
CA HIS A 114 -0.24 11.21 -5.09
C HIS A 114 0.94 11.53 -6.00
N LEU A 115 0.67 11.69 -7.30
CA LEU A 115 1.70 12.11 -8.23
C LEU A 115 2.13 13.54 -7.90
N ASN A 116 3.40 13.70 -7.55
CA ASN A 116 4.04 14.99 -7.43
C ASN A 116 4.30 15.54 -8.84
N ARG A 117 3.56 16.59 -9.22
CA ARG A 117 3.67 17.17 -10.57
C ARG A 117 5.01 17.86 -10.85
N THR A 118 5.77 18.18 -9.81
CA THR A 118 7.07 18.85 -9.93
C THR A 118 8.19 17.84 -10.12
N THR A 119 8.18 16.73 -9.37
CA THR A 119 9.24 15.70 -9.43
C THR A 119 8.89 14.53 -10.35
N GLY A 120 7.61 14.31 -10.63
CA GLY A 120 7.10 13.12 -11.35
C GLY A 120 7.02 11.87 -10.48
N GLU A 121 7.35 11.95 -9.18
CA GLU A 121 7.35 10.81 -8.26
C GLU A 121 6.01 10.65 -7.54
N MET A 122 5.78 9.48 -6.95
CA MET A 122 4.57 9.21 -6.14
C MET A 122 4.83 9.50 -4.66
N ASP A 123 4.22 10.56 -4.15
CA ASP A 123 4.30 10.94 -2.74
C ASP A 123 3.33 10.11 -1.89
N PHE A 124 3.85 9.45 -0.86
CA PHE A 124 3.05 8.75 0.16
C PHE A 124 2.61 9.68 1.29
N THR A 125 1.37 9.54 1.74
CA THR A 125 0.85 10.24 2.93
C THR A 125 0.29 9.25 3.94
N ILE A 126 0.67 9.40 5.20
CA ILE A 126 0.25 8.49 6.27
C ILE A 126 -1.27 8.53 6.55
N SER A 127 -1.88 9.70 6.40
CA SER A 127 -3.33 9.88 6.49
C SER A 127 -3.85 10.09 5.08
N GLY A 128 -4.85 9.30 4.70
CA GLY A 128 -5.38 9.33 3.35
C GLY A 128 -6.03 10.67 3.02
N LYS A 129 -5.87 11.12 1.78
CA LYS A 129 -6.46 12.37 1.29
C LYS A 129 -7.58 12.08 0.31
N THR A 130 -8.63 12.88 0.34
CA THR A 130 -9.64 12.83 -0.72
C THR A 130 -9.03 13.31 -2.02
N LYS A 131 -9.40 12.71 -3.15
CA LYS A 131 -9.06 13.27 -4.46
C LYS A 131 -9.71 14.64 -4.59
N ASN A 132 -8.90 15.69 -4.70
CA ASN A 132 -9.40 17.01 -5.05
C ASN A 132 -10.02 16.91 -6.45
N LYS A 133 -11.26 17.37 -6.61
CA LYS A 133 -11.77 17.64 -7.95
C LYS A 133 -10.96 18.84 -8.44
N GLU A 134 -10.07 18.60 -9.38
CA GLU A 134 -9.52 19.70 -10.17
C GLU A 134 -10.72 20.39 -10.83
N GLU A 135 -10.88 21.69 -10.54
CA GLU A 135 -11.84 22.60 -11.18
C GLU A 135 -11.48 22.84 -12.65
#